data_AF-A0A1S8C6A5-F1
#
_entry.id   AF-A0A1S8C6A5-F1
#
_cell.length_a   1.000
_cell.length_b   1.000
_cell.length_c   1.000
_cell.angle_alpha   90.00
_cell.angle_beta   90.00
_cell.angle_gamma   90.00
#
_symmetry.space_group_name_H-M   'P 1'
#
loop_
_entity.id
_entity.type
_entity.pdbx_description
1 polymer ?
#
loop_
_entity_poly.entity_id
_entity_poly.type
_entity_poly.pdbx_seq_one_letter_code
_entity_poly.pdbx_strand_id
1 'polypeptide(L)'
;MVRTIDLGGQPDSIDVGPSGVFAAIAIENQRDEDLVVDGVEGGLPQLPAGFLSVVDLRGPVSAWTAGRVDLTGLPGAAFPADPEPEFVDVDGRDIAAVTLQENNAIALVDLARRRVVHSFSAGTVTRTDADTADDDTVAFDDPLVAPREPDAVQWTLRGEL
;
A
#
# COMPACT_ATOMS: atom_id res chain seq x y z
N MET A 1 24.82 11.11 9.57
CA MET A 1 23.63 11.58 8.81
C MET A 1 24.13 12.28 7.55
N VAL A 2 23.76 11.78 6.36
CA VAL A 2 24.19 12.35 5.07
C VAL A 2 23.15 13.28 4.46
N ARG A 3 21.86 13.04 4.75
CA ARG A 3 20.72 13.89 4.41
C ARG A 3 19.47 13.44 5.16
N THR A 4 18.53 14.36 5.33
CA THR A 4 17.15 14.09 5.77
C THR A 4 16.19 14.71 4.76
N ILE A 5 15.13 13.99 4.41
CA ILE A 5 14.04 14.45 3.56
C ILE A 5 12.75 14.23 4.37
N ASP A 6 11.93 15.25 4.50
CA ASP A 6 10.59 15.10 5.04
C ASP A 6 9.70 14.44 3.98
N LEU A 7 9.06 13.33 4.34
CA LEU A 7 8.17 12.57 3.46
C LEU A 7 6.71 13.00 3.62
N GLY A 8 6.35 13.71 4.69
CA GLY A 8 5.01 14.27 4.91
C GLY A 8 3.96 13.32 5.50
N GLY A 9 4.37 12.21 6.11
CA GLY A 9 3.47 11.28 6.79
C GLY A 9 4.18 10.09 7.42
N GLN A 10 3.42 9.07 7.82
CA GLN A 10 3.91 7.87 8.50
C GLN A 10 4.22 6.80 7.45
N PRO A 11 5.51 6.45 7.23
CA PRO A 11 5.88 5.44 6.26
C PRO A 11 5.69 4.03 6.82
N ASP A 12 5.34 3.10 5.94
CA ASP A 12 5.31 1.67 6.26
C ASP A 12 6.38 0.89 5.48
N SER A 13 6.28 0.87 4.15
CA SER A 13 7.27 0.18 3.29
C SER A 13 8.09 1.11 2.38
N ILE A 14 9.24 0.60 1.92
CA ILE A 14 10.10 1.26 0.93
C ILE A 14 10.71 0.22 -0.01
N ASP A 15 10.81 0.58 -1.29
CA ASP A 15 11.64 -0.13 -2.25
C ASP A 15 12.42 0.84 -3.15
N VAL A 16 13.59 0.39 -3.63
CA VAL A 16 14.42 1.12 -4.59
C VAL A 16 14.42 0.33 -5.89
N GLY A 17 13.89 0.96 -6.95
CA GLY A 17 13.78 0.32 -8.25
C GLY A 17 15.14 -0.18 -8.76
N PRO A 18 15.19 -1.29 -9.52
CA PRO A 18 16.43 -1.85 -10.06
C PRO A 18 17.27 -0.86 -10.89
N SER A 19 16.64 0.18 -11.44
CA SER A 19 17.31 1.27 -12.16
C SER A 19 18.20 2.14 -11.25
N GLY A 20 17.94 2.13 -9.94
CA GLY A 20 18.55 3.03 -8.95
C GLY A 20 18.14 4.50 -9.11
N VAL A 21 17.14 4.80 -9.95
CA VAL A 21 16.71 6.17 -10.25
C VAL A 21 15.68 6.68 -9.25
N PHE A 22 14.84 5.79 -8.71
CA PHE A 22 13.74 6.15 -7.82
C PHE A 22 13.71 5.23 -6.59
N ALA A 23 13.37 5.80 -5.44
CA ALA A 23 12.82 5.07 -4.31
C ALA A 23 11.32 5.37 -4.20
N ALA A 24 10.52 4.34 -3.94
CA ALA A 24 9.10 4.45 -3.66
C ALA A 24 8.88 4.12 -2.19
N ILE A 25 8.16 4.97 -1.46
CA ILE A 25 7.86 4.81 -0.04
C ILE A 25 6.35 4.89 0.12
N ALA A 26 5.74 3.83 0.64
CA ALA A 26 4.34 3.83 1.03
C ALA A 26 4.21 4.67 2.30
N ILE A 27 3.41 5.75 2.21
CA ILE A 27 3.05 6.58 3.34
C ILE A 27 1.64 6.20 3.72
N GLU A 28 1.54 5.20 4.60
CA GLU A 28 0.29 4.61 5.05
C GLU A 28 -0.59 5.65 5.72
N ASN A 29 0.01 6.42 6.65
CA ASN A 29 -0.71 7.16 7.68
C ASN A 29 -1.64 6.26 8.50
N GLN A 30 -1.04 5.20 9.07
CA GLN A 30 -1.67 4.18 9.91
C GLN A 30 -2.88 4.71 10.71
N ARG A 31 -4.00 4.01 10.56
CA ARG A 31 -5.21 4.24 11.33
C ARG A 31 -4.97 3.95 12.81
N ASP A 32 -5.76 4.59 13.66
CA ASP A 32 -5.89 4.22 15.06
C ASP A 32 -6.89 3.05 15.16
N GLU A 33 -6.39 1.87 15.53
CA GLU A 33 -7.20 0.65 15.66
C GLU A 33 -8.16 0.72 16.85
N ASP A 34 -7.89 1.55 17.86
CA ASP A 34 -8.78 1.75 19.01
C ASP A 34 -9.91 2.75 18.68
N LEU A 35 -9.82 3.48 17.56
CA LEU A 35 -10.80 4.48 17.17
C LEU A 35 -12.02 3.84 16.52
N VAL A 36 -13.21 4.18 17.04
CA VAL A 36 -14.47 3.80 16.42
C VAL A 36 -14.91 4.83 15.39
N VAL A 37 -14.96 4.44 14.11
CA VAL A 37 -15.52 5.22 13.00
C VAL A 37 -16.74 4.48 12.45
N ASP A 38 -17.86 5.18 12.33
CA ASP A 38 -19.14 4.62 11.86
C ASP A 38 -19.58 3.32 12.57
N GLY A 39 -19.21 3.19 13.86
CA GLY A 39 -19.56 2.04 14.69
C GLY A 39 -18.64 0.83 14.54
N VAL A 40 -17.53 0.96 13.81
CA VAL A 40 -16.49 -0.05 13.63
C VAL A 40 -15.22 0.40 14.31
N GLU A 41 -14.67 -0.41 15.22
CA GLU A 41 -13.34 -0.23 15.83
C GLU A 41 -12.27 -0.39 14.74
N GLY A 42 -11.30 0.52 14.69
CA GLY A 42 -10.38 0.67 13.55
C GLY A 42 -11.10 1.07 12.26
N GLY A 43 -12.30 1.64 12.34
CA GLY A 43 -13.08 1.98 11.15
C GLY A 43 -12.41 3.07 10.31
N LEU A 44 -12.75 3.09 9.02
CA LEU A 44 -12.26 4.05 8.03
C LEU A 44 -13.39 4.93 7.49
N PRO A 45 -13.08 6.16 7.02
CA PRO A 45 -11.75 6.75 6.85
C PRO A 45 -11.18 7.45 8.10
N GLN A 46 -9.86 7.48 8.22
CA GLN A 46 -9.08 8.22 9.21
C GLN A 46 -8.07 9.17 8.54
N LEU A 47 -8.47 10.43 8.38
CA LEU A 47 -7.64 11.43 7.69
C LEU A 47 -6.46 11.91 8.56
N PRO A 48 -5.31 12.26 7.96
CA PRO A 48 -5.06 12.43 6.53
C PRO A 48 -4.78 11.12 5.77
N ALA A 49 -5.39 10.99 4.60
CA ALA A 49 -5.17 9.87 3.67
C ALA A 49 -3.69 9.62 3.36
N GLY A 50 -3.32 8.35 3.32
CA GLY A 50 -2.03 7.88 2.83
C GLY A 50 -1.77 8.18 1.34
N PHE A 51 -0.51 8.03 0.94
CA PHE A 51 -0.03 8.32 -0.43
C PHE A 51 1.28 7.59 -0.74
N LEU A 52 1.72 7.60 -1.99
CA LEU A 52 3.08 7.15 -2.33
C LEU A 52 4.04 8.35 -2.40
N SER A 53 5.13 8.29 -1.65
CA SER A 53 6.25 9.23 -1.79
C SER A 53 7.30 8.65 -2.74
N VAL A 54 7.63 9.40 -3.79
CA VAL A 54 8.61 9.01 -4.82
C VAL A 54 9.83 9.91 -4.71
N VAL A 55 10.95 9.35 -4.30
CA VAL A 55 12.23 10.05 -4.19
C VAL A 55 13.04 9.87 -5.46
N ASP A 56 13.42 10.97 -6.09
CA ASP A 56 14.39 10.99 -7.19
C ASP A 56 15.81 10.89 -6.64
N LEU A 57 16.51 9.83 -7.00
CA LEU A 57 17.85 9.48 -6.53
C LEU A 57 18.97 9.94 -7.48
N ARG A 58 18.64 10.68 -8.55
CA ARG A 58 19.64 11.13 -9.52
C ARG A 58 20.57 12.18 -8.93
N GLY A 59 21.86 12.05 -9.25
CA GLY A 59 22.89 12.98 -8.83
C GLY A 59 23.32 12.79 -7.36
N PRO A 60 23.99 13.78 -6.76
CA PRO A 60 24.47 13.67 -5.39
C PRO A 60 23.29 13.61 -4.40
N VAL A 61 23.48 12.92 -3.27
CA VAL A 61 22.45 12.75 -2.22
C VAL A 61 21.81 14.08 -1.81
N SER A 62 22.61 15.17 -1.75
CA SER A 62 22.13 16.53 -1.42
C SER A 62 21.06 17.07 -2.36
N ALA A 63 20.97 16.56 -3.59
CA ALA A 63 20.03 17.01 -4.63
C ALA A 63 18.76 16.15 -4.75
N TRP A 64 18.66 15.03 -4.03
CA TRP A 64 17.49 14.15 -4.14
C TRP A 64 16.20 14.90 -3.76
N THR A 65 15.05 14.56 -4.32
CA THR A 65 13.79 15.23 -3.96
C THR A 65 12.66 14.23 -3.87
N ALA A 66 11.76 14.39 -2.90
CA ALA A 66 10.53 13.63 -2.81
C ALA A 66 9.40 14.32 -3.60
N GLY A 67 8.53 13.53 -4.20
CA GLY A 67 7.27 13.97 -4.78
C GLY A 67 6.15 13.03 -4.35
N ARG A 68 4.94 13.57 -4.20
CA ARG A 68 3.76 12.83 -3.77
C ARG A 68 2.94 12.31 -4.96
N VAL A 69 2.42 11.10 -4.84
CA VAL A 69 1.38 10.53 -5.71
C VAL A 69 0.18 10.18 -4.85
N ASP A 70 -0.94 10.85 -5.08
CA ASP A 70 -2.19 10.55 -4.37
C ASP A 70 -2.77 9.20 -4.84
N LEU A 71 -3.24 8.42 -3.88
CA LEU A 71 -3.83 7.09 -4.09
C LEU A 71 -5.33 7.05 -3.75
N THR A 72 -5.96 8.22 -3.59
CA THR A 72 -7.40 8.33 -3.35
C THR A 72 -8.20 8.21 -4.64
N GLY A 73 -9.48 7.83 -4.52
CA GLY A 73 -10.43 7.76 -5.64
C GLY A 73 -10.14 6.65 -6.65
N LEU A 74 -9.35 5.65 -6.28
CA LEU A 74 -8.91 4.60 -7.20
C LEU A 74 -10.01 3.58 -7.47
N PRO A 75 -10.24 3.20 -8.75
CA PRO A 75 -11.11 2.08 -9.07
C PRO A 75 -10.66 0.78 -8.39
N GLY A 76 -11.62 0.10 -7.74
CA GLY A 76 -11.40 -1.17 -7.05
C GLY A 76 -11.06 -1.08 -5.56
N ALA A 77 -10.76 0.12 -5.04
CA ALA A 77 -10.54 0.36 -3.62
C ALA A 77 -11.86 0.41 -2.84
N ALA A 78 -11.89 -0.18 -1.64
CA ALA A 78 -13.07 -0.23 -0.79
C ALA A 78 -13.38 1.11 -0.09
N PHE A 79 -12.35 1.88 0.29
CA PHE A 79 -12.46 3.17 0.99
C PHE A 79 -11.76 4.28 0.18
N PRO A 80 -12.40 4.83 -0.87
CA PRO A 80 -11.73 5.73 -1.81
C PRO A 80 -11.12 7.00 -1.21
N ALA A 81 -11.53 7.40 -0.02
CA ALA A 81 -11.03 8.60 0.64
C ALA A 81 -9.78 8.35 1.49
N ASP A 82 -9.47 7.09 1.82
CA ASP A 82 -8.40 6.72 2.72
C ASP A 82 -7.76 5.41 2.27
N PRO A 83 -6.66 5.45 1.50
CA PRO A 83 -6.17 4.30 0.76
C PRO A 83 -5.21 3.39 1.55
N GLU A 84 -4.67 3.84 2.69
CA GLU A 84 -3.69 3.08 3.52
C GLU A 84 -2.70 2.22 2.71
N PRO A 85 -1.77 2.85 1.95
CA PRO A 85 -0.76 2.09 1.24
C PRO A 85 0.19 1.42 2.22
N GLU A 86 0.30 0.10 2.11
CA GLU A 86 1.07 -0.75 3.03
C GLU A 86 2.41 -1.11 2.40
N PHE A 87 2.41 -1.99 1.40
CA PHE A 87 3.61 -2.54 0.79
C PHE A 87 3.88 -1.97 -0.60
N VAL A 88 5.16 -1.83 -0.97
CA VAL A 88 5.59 -1.42 -2.31
C VAL A 88 6.72 -2.29 -2.86
N ASP A 89 6.62 -2.64 -4.13
CA ASP A 89 7.71 -3.27 -4.90
C ASP A 89 7.83 -2.64 -6.30
N VAL A 90 9.05 -2.42 -6.77
CA VAL A 90 9.34 -1.69 -8.00
C VAL A 90 10.01 -2.57 -9.04
N ASP A 91 9.42 -2.62 -10.23
CA ASP A 91 9.98 -3.42 -11.32
C ASP A 91 11.09 -2.69 -12.11
N GLY A 92 11.71 -3.41 -13.05
CA GLY A 92 12.76 -2.87 -13.93
C GLY A 92 12.30 -1.81 -14.94
N ARG A 93 11.00 -1.46 -14.98
CA ARG A 93 10.41 -0.40 -15.81
C ARG A 93 10.12 0.87 -14.99
N ASP A 94 10.52 0.90 -13.72
CA ASP A 94 10.18 1.93 -12.74
C ASP A 94 8.66 2.05 -12.52
N ILE A 95 7.95 0.91 -12.56
CA ILE A 95 6.56 0.80 -12.12
C ILE A 95 6.54 0.22 -10.71
N ALA A 96 5.98 0.97 -9.77
CA ALA A 96 5.69 0.47 -8.43
C ALA A 96 4.33 -0.25 -8.42
N ALA A 97 4.28 -1.44 -7.83
CA ALA A 97 3.05 -2.04 -7.34
C ALA A 97 2.91 -1.68 -5.86
N VAL A 98 1.76 -1.16 -5.47
CA VAL A 98 1.47 -0.71 -4.10
C VAL A 98 0.24 -1.44 -3.61
N THR A 99 0.33 -2.15 -2.49
CA THR A 99 -0.85 -2.72 -1.84
C THR A 99 -1.56 -1.65 -1.02
N LEU A 100 -2.89 -1.71 -1.04
CA LEU A 100 -3.80 -0.89 -0.24
C LEU A 100 -4.57 -1.89 0.61
N GLN A 101 -3.99 -2.31 1.74
CA GLN A 101 -4.35 -3.54 2.46
C GLN A 101 -5.83 -3.47 2.87
N GLU A 102 -6.21 -2.45 3.63
CA GLU A 102 -7.55 -2.23 4.19
C GLU A 102 -8.56 -1.87 3.10
N ASN A 103 -8.04 -1.37 1.99
CA ASN A 103 -8.79 -1.03 0.80
C ASN A 103 -8.96 -2.21 -0.16
N ASN A 104 -8.35 -3.35 0.15
CA ASN A 104 -8.39 -4.59 -0.62
C ASN A 104 -8.10 -4.35 -2.11
N ALA A 105 -7.06 -3.57 -2.39
CA ALA A 105 -6.71 -3.16 -3.74
C ALA A 105 -5.20 -3.08 -3.96
N ILE A 106 -4.81 -3.04 -5.24
CA ILE A 106 -3.44 -2.82 -5.68
C ILE A 106 -3.43 -1.65 -6.67
N ALA A 107 -2.48 -0.74 -6.52
CA ALA A 107 -2.23 0.36 -7.44
C ALA A 107 -0.90 0.16 -8.17
N LEU A 108 -0.88 0.46 -9.47
CA LEU A 108 0.33 0.52 -10.28
C LEU A 108 0.69 1.99 -10.51
N VAL A 109 1.90 2.38 -10.14
CA VAL A 109 2.37 3.77 -10.20
C VAL A 109 3.60 3.88 -11.10
N ASP A 110 3.54 4.74 -12.09
CA ASP A 110 4.69 5.13 -12.90
C ASP A 110 5.51 6.17 -12.13
N LEU A 111 6.70 5.78 -11.65
CA LEU A 111 7.53 6.60 -10.77
C LEU A 111 8.12 7.81 -11.50
N ALA A 112 8.46 7.65 -12.78
CA ALA A 112 9.00 8.73 -13.59
C ALA A 112 7.95 9.82 -13.86
N ARG A 113 6.70 9.43 -14.07
CA ARG A 113 5.57 10.36 -14.30
C ARG A 113 4.83 10.76 -13.03
N ARG A 114 5.11 10.10 -11.90
CA ARG A 114 4.46 10.29 -10.60
C ARG A 114 2.94 10.22 -10.70
N ARG A 115 2.43 9.16 -11.31
CA ARG A 115 0.98 8.96 -11.45
C ARG A 115 0.60 7.50 -11.43
N VAL A 116 -0.59 7.23 -10.91
CA VAL A 116 -1.23 5.94 -11.02
C VAL A 116 -1.55 5.67 -12.49
N VAL A 117 -1.15 4.49 -12.99
CA VAL A 117 -1.43 4.02 -14.35
C VAL A 117 -2.52 2.94 -14.37
N HIS A 118 -2.71 2.24 -13.25
CA HIS A 118 -3.77 1.26 -13.08
C HIS A 118 -4.08 1.02 -11.60
N SER A 119 -5.28 0.54 -11.31
CA SER A 119 -5.64 0.01 -9.99
C SER A 119 -6.71 -1.06 -10.16
N PHE A 120 -6.74 -2.02 -9.24
CA PHE A 120 -7.72 -3.10 -9.24
C PHE A 120 -7.92 -3.66 -7.83
N SER A 121 -9.11 -4.22 -7.59
CA SER A 121 -9.39 -4.92 -6.34
C SER A 121 -8.61 -6.24 -6.27
N ALA A 122 -8.12 -6.59 -5.08
CA ALA A 122 -7.57 -7.92 -4.80
C ALA A 122 -8.67 -9.00 -4.74
N GLY A 123 -9.95 -8.61 -4.77
CA GLY A 123 -11.10 -9.50 -4.80
C GLY A 123 -11.42 -10.10 -3.45
N THR A 124 -12.22 -11.16 -3.45
CA THR A 124 -12.63 -11.88 -2.24
C THR A 124 -12.14 -13.30 -2.26
N VAL A 125 -12.05 -13.90 -1.07
CA VAL A 125 -11.77 -15.32 -0.88
C VAL A 125 -12.97 -15.97 -0.18
N THR A 126 -13.26 -17.21 -0.56
CA THR A 126 -14.22 -18.06 0.14
C THR A 126 -13.48 -19.29 0.64
N ARG A 127 -13.61 -19.57 1.93
CA ARG A 127 -13.04 -20.73 2.63
C ARG A 127 -14.15 -21.48 3.37
N THR A 128 -13.92 -22.76 3.60
CA THR A 128 -14.78 -23.62 4.45
C THR A 128 -13.97 -24.27 5.57
N ASP A 129 -12.76 -23.77 5.75
CA ASP A 129 -11.66 -24.32 6.54
C ASP A 129 -10.90 -23.16 7.21
N ALA A 130 -11.62 -22.12 7.64
CA ALA A 130 -11.05 -21.01 8.39
C ALA A 130 -11.15 -21.28 9.90
N ASP A 131 -10.35 -20.55 10.66
CA ASP A 131 -10.37 -20.49 12.12
C ASP A 131 -10.69 -19.03 12.47
N THR A 132 -11.96 -18.75 12.82
CA THR A 132 -12.45 -17.36 12.96
C THR A 132 -12.83 -16.98 14.38
N ALA A 133 -12.87 -17.95 15.28
CA ALA A 133 -13.18 -17.72 16.68
C ALA A 133 -11.94 -17.24 17.44
N ASP A 134 -12.13 -16.24 18.30
CA ASP A 134 -11.13 -15.83 19.29
C ASP A 134 -11.40 -16.57 20.62
N ASP A 135 -10.98 -17.84 20.70
CA ASP A 135 -11.28 -18.74 21.82
C ASP A 135 -10.07 -19.56 22.34
N ASP A 136 -8.85 -19.14 21.97
CA ASP A 136 -7.59 -19.82 22.26
C ASP A 136 -7.47 -21.26 21.68
N THR A 137 -8.36 -21.67 20.75
CA THR A 137 -8.35 -22.99 20.11
C THR A 137 -8.16 -22.86 18.61
N VAL A 138 -7.22 -23.64 18.03
CA VAL A 138 -7.04 -23.66 16.57
C VAL A 138 -7.96 -24.69 15.93
N ALA A 139 -9.00 -24.23 15.23
CA ALA A 139 -9.97 -25.09 14.55
C ALA A 139 -10.31 -24.58 13.14
N PHE A 140 -9.97 -25.35 12.10
CA PHE A 140 -10.22 -24.99 10.69
C PHE A 140 -11.55 -25.53 10.18
N ASP A 141 -12.65 -25.15 10.81
CA ASP A 141 -13.99 -25.66 10.50
C ASP A 141 -15.04 -24.56 10.26
N ASP A 142 -14.61 -23.30 10.21
CA ASP A 142 -15.49 -22.17 9.92
C ASP A 142 -15.58 -21.82 8.43
N PRO A 143 -16.78 -21.44 7.95
CA PRO A 143 -16.93 -20.77 6.67
C PRO A 143 -16.49 -19.31 6.76
N LEU A 144 -15.71 -18.84 5.78
CA LEU A 144 -15.26 -17.46 5.68
C LEU A 144 -15.47 -16.92 4.26
N VAL A 145 -16.07 -15.74 4.15
CA VAL A 145 -16.09 -14.93 2.92
C VAL A 145 -15.59 -13.54 3.27
N ALA A 146 -14.40 -13.21 2.79
CA ALA A 146 -13.70 -11.97 3.18
C ALA A 146 -12.95 -11.35 1.99
N PRO A 147 -12.65 -10.03 2.03
CA PRO A 147 -11.61 -9.43 1.21
C PRO A 147 -10.26 -10.15 1.42
N ARG A 148 -9.32 -9.99 0.48
CA ARG A 148 -7.98 -10.58 0.61
C ARG A 148 -7.03 -9.76 1.44
N GLU A 149 -7.20 -8.44 1.42
CA GLU A 149 -6.41 -7.46 2.19
C GLU A 149 -4.91 -7.71 2.04
N PRO A 150 -4.34 -7.44 0.84
CA PRO A 150 -2.98 -7.82 0.52
C PRO A 150 -1.96 -7.01 1.35
N ASP A 151 -1.27 -7.70 2.26
CA ASP A 151 -0.23 -7.13 3.13
C ASP A 151 1.15 -7.02 2.46
N ALA A 152 1.35 -7.73 1.34
CA ALA A 152 2.61 -7.71 0.59
C ALA A 152 2.39 -7.92 -0.90
N VAL A 153 3.32 -7.43 -1.70
CA VAL A 153 3.36 -7.64 -3.15
C VAL A 153 4.80 -7.78 -3.63
N GLN A 154 5.00 -8.56 -4.69
CA GLN A 154 6.29 -8.67 -5.34
C GLN A 154 6.13 -8.93 -6.84
N TRP A 155 6.84 -8.16 -7.64
CA TRP A 155 7.06 -8.44 -9.05
C TRP A 155 7.92 -9.68 -9.21
N THR A 156 7.50 -10.57 -10.10
CA THR A 156 8.37 -11.66 -10.53
C THR A 156 9.54 -11.13 -11.37
N LEU A 157 10.61 -11.93 -11.50
CA LEU A 157 11.75 -11.61 -12.38
C LEU A 157 11.36 -11.38 -13.86
N ARG A 158 10.16 -11.79 -14.26
CA ARG A 158 9.63 -11.59 -15.62
C ARG A 158 8.79 -10.31 -15.75
N GLY A 159 8.61 -9.55 -14.68
CA GLY A 159 7.77 -8.35 -14.65
C GLY A 159 6.27 -8.65 -14.65
N GLU A 160 5.89 -9.82 -14.14
CA GLU A 160 4.51 -10.23 -13.89
C GLU A 160 4.15 -9.93 -12.43
N LEU A 161 2.91 -9.48 -12.22
CA LEU A 161 2.30 -9.21 -10.92
C LEU A 161 1.21 -10.24 -10.64
#